data_AF-A0A3M1VKF5-F1
#
_entry.id   AF-A0A3M1VKF5-F1
#
_cell.length_a   1.000
_cell.length_b   1.000
_cell.length_c   1.000
_cell.angle_alpha   90.00
_cell.angle_beta   90.00
_cell.angle_gamma   90.00
#
_symmetry.space_group_name_H-M   'P 1'
#
loop_
_entity.id
_entity.type
_entity.pdbx_description
1 polymer ?
#
loop_
_entity_poly.entity_id
_entity_poly.type
_entity_poly.pdbx_seq_one_letter_code
_entity_poly.pdbx_strand_id
1 'polypeptide(L)'
;MATKTEYGKYILSAGEIGAYTVCPEAWRLRTVEKARANDNSESIEHGNRMHQEWVREFDQLIEMRRALKLIIFMAAVALFIIGAL
;
A
#
# COMPACT_ATOMS: atom_id res chain seq x y z
N MET A 1 -6.83 8.52 11.34
CA MET A 1 -7.18 9.83 11.92
C MET A 1 -7.78 10.65 10.81
N ALA A 2 -9.04 11.06 10.98
CA ALA A 2 -9.79 11.84 10.02
C ALA A 2 -8.93 13.03 9.56
N THR A 3 -8.56 13.03 8.29
CA THR A 3 -7.64 14.04 7.75
C THR A 3 -8.46 15.12 7.07
N LYS A 4 -8.23 16.38 7.44
CA LYS A 4 -8.90 17.52 6.81
C LYS A 4 -8.13 17.88 5.54
N THR A 5 -8.84 18.03 4.43
CA THR A 5 -8.26 18.50 3.17
C THR A 5 -8.07 20.01 3.19
N GLU A 6 -7.25 20.51 2.26
CA GLU A 6 -7.08 21.95 1.98
C GLU A 6 -8.42 22.67 1.71
N TYR A 7 -9.43 21.93 1.24
CA TYR A 7 -10.79 22.44 0.96
C TYR A 7 -11.75 22.32 2.15
N GLY A 8 -11.24 21.95 3.32
CA GLY A 8 -12.02 21.82 4.55
C GLY A 8 -12.91 20.57 4.63
N LYS A 9 -12.77 19.61 3.72
CA LYS A 9 -13.51 18.33 3.77
C LYS A 9 -12.79 17.33 4.66
N TYR A 10 -13.53 16.47 5.35
CA TYR A 10 -12.96 15.36 6.14
C TYR A 10 -12.82 14.11 5.28
N ILE A 11 -11.63 13.51 5.27
CA ILE A 11 -11.37 12.19 4.72
C ILE A 11 -11.38 11.21 5.87
N LEU A 12 -12.28 10.23 5.79
CA LEU A 12 -12.39 9.12 6.72
C LEU A 12 -11.89 7.85 6.08
N SER A 13 -11.11 7.06 6.81
CA SER A 13 -10.73 5.71 6.37
C SER A 13 -11.92 4.74 6.50
N ALA A 14 -11.89 3.63 5.76
CA ALA A 14 -12.90 2.58 5.91
C ALA A 14 -12.97 2.05 7.35
N GLY A 15 -11.82 1.96 8.04
CA GLY A 15 -11.76 1.58 9.44
C GLY A 15 -12.41 2.60 10.38
N GLU A 16 -12.33 3.89 10.06
CA GLU A 16 -13.01 4.95 10.82
C GLU A 16 -14.52 4.90 10.64
N ILE A 17 -14.98 4.67 9.40
CA ILE A 17 -16.42 4.48 9.13
C ILE A 17 -16.93 3.24 9.87
N GLY A 18 -16.21 2.12 9.80
CA GLY A 18 -16.56 0.89 10.52
C GLY A 18 -16.58 1.06 12.05
N ALA A 19 -15.60 1.77 12.61
CA ALA A 19 -15.57 2.07 14.03
C ALA A 19 -16.77 2.96 14.44
N TYR A 20 -17.12 3.95 13.63
CA TYR A 20 -18.28 4.80 13.88
C TYR A 20 -19.59 4.02 13.79
N THR A 21 -19.76 3.13 12.80
CA THR A 21 -20.99 2.34 12.66
C THR A 21 -21.19 1.34 13.79
N VAL A 22 -20.11 0.78 14.33
CA VAL A 22 -20.17 -0.18 15.45
C VAL A 22 -20.32 0.53 16.80
N CYS A 23 -19.49 1.55 17.07
CA CYS A 23 -19.54 2.31 18.31
C CYS A 23 -19.10 3.78 18.08
N PRO A 24 -20.06 4.69 17.87
CA PRO A 24 -19.78 6.11 17.63
C PRO A 24 -18.96 6.77 18.74
N GLU A 25 -19.21 6.38 19.99
CA GLU A 25 -18.53 6.97 21.15
C GLU A 25 -17.06 6.54 21.21
N ALA A 26 -16.76 5.25 21.00
CA ALA A 26 -15.38 4.79 20.91
C ALA A 26 -14.61 5.45 19.76
N TRP A 27 -15.29 5.67 18.62
CA TRP A 27 -14.72 6.42 17.49
C TRP A 27 -14.45 7.88 17.86
N ARG A 28 -15.37 8.55 18.56
CA ARG A 28 -15.22 9.94 19.03
C ARG A 28 -14.02 10.09 19.95
N LEU A 29 -13.89 9.21 20.94
CA LEU A 29 -12.77 9.19 21.89
C LEU A 29 -11.43 8.96 21.17
N ARG A 30 -11.38 8.04 20.20
CA ARG A 30 -10.16 7.76 19.41
C ARG A 30 -9.78 8.91 18.47
N THR A 31 -10.77 9.53 17.81
CA THR A 31 -10.54 10.44 16.68
C THR A 31 -10.49 11.91 17.10
N VAL A 32 -11.37 12.34 18.02
CA VAL A 32 -11.47 13.73 18.46
C VAL A 32 -10.58 13.98 19.67
N GLU A 33 -10.66 13.11 20.68
CA GLU A 33 -9.92 13.29 21.93
C GLU A 33 -8.48 12.76 21.85
N LYS A 34 -8.11 12.13 20.71
CA LYS A 34 -6.81 11.48 20.48
C LYS A 34 -6.41 10.58 21.67
N ALA A 35 -7.40 9.98 22.35
CA ALA A 35 -7.12 9.00 23.37
C ALA A 35 -6.24 7.94 22.71
N ARG A 36 -5.05 7.70 23.28
CA ARG A 36 -4.10 6.72 22.74
C ARG A 36 -4.79 5.37 22.77
N ALA A 37 -5.37 4.99 21.64
CA ALA A 37 -5.69 3.63 21.37
C ALA A 37 -4.37 2.87 21.45
N ASN A 38 -4.33 1.82 22.27
CA ASN A 38 -3.25 0.86 22.24
C ASN A 38 -3.42 0.04 20.95
N ASP A 39 -3.19 0.68 19.79
CA ASP A 39 -3.29 0.07 18.45
C ASP A 39 -2.11 -0.88 18.17
N ASN A 40 -1.21 -1.05 19.13
CA ASN A 40 -0.12 -2.02 19.14
C ASN A 40 -0.61 -3.43 19.51
N SER A 41 -1.73 -3.86 18.96
CA SER A 41 -2.09 -5.27 19.09
C SER A 41 -1.11 -6.07 18.21
N GLU A 42 -0.56 -7.15 18.77
CA GLU A 42 0.37 -8.03 18.05
C GLU A 42 -0.22 -8.52 16.72
N SER A 43 -1.54 -8.70 16.67
CA SER A 43 -2.27 -9.08 15.46
C SER A 43 -2.23 -8.00 14.37
N ILE A 44 -2.38 -6.72 14.72
CA ILE A 44 -2.28 -5.60 13.76
C ILE A 44 -0.86 -5.50 13.22
N GLU A 45 0.14 -5.57 14.10
CA GLU A 45 1.55 -5.50 13.70
C GLU A 45 1.93 -6.67 12.78
N HIS A 46 1.49 -7.88 13.13
CA HIS A 46 1.69 -9.06 12.31
C HIS A 46 1.04 -8.92 10.92
N GLY A 47 -0.20 -8.44 10.86
CA GLY A 47 -0.90 -8.19 9.60
C GLY A 47 -0.19 -7.15 8.73
N ASN A 48 0.31 -6.07 9.35
CA ASN A 48 1.05 -5.03 8.64
C ASN A 48 2.37 -5.57 8.07
N ARG A 49 3.10 -6.40 8.83
CA ARG A 49 4.33 -7.05 8.36
C ARG A 49 4.07 -7.94 7.14
N MET A 50 3.04 -8.80 7.20
CA MET A 50 2.67 -9.65 6.07
C MET A 50 2.29 -8.83 4.83
N HIS A 51 1.58 -7.71 5.04
CA HIS A 51 1.23 -6.82 3.93
C HIS A 51 2.46 -6.20 3.27
N GLN A 52 3.44 -5.75 4.06
CA GLN A 52 4.70 -5.22 3.56
C GLN A 52 5.52 -6.27 2.82
N GLU A 53 5.59 -7.49 3.33
CA GLU A 53 6.26 -8.62 2.67
C GLU A 53 5.61 -8.91 1.31
N TRP A 54 4.29 -8.98 1.26
CA TRP A 54 3.56 -9.21 0.02
C TRP A 54 3.78 -8.11 -1.03
N VAL A 55 3.74 -6.83 -0.62
CA VAL A 55 4.03 -5.71 -1.52
C VAL A 55 5.46 -5.80 -2.08
N ARG A 56 6.43 -6.15 -1.23
CA ARG A 56 7.83 -6.31 -1.64
C ARG A 56 8.02 -7.42 -2.67
N GLU A 57 7.39 -8.58 -2.45
CA GLU A 57 7.42 -9.69 -3.42
C GLU A 57 6.82 -9.28 -4.76
N PHE A 58 5.70 -8.56 -4.73
CA PHE A 58 5.05 -8.07 -5.93
C PHE A 58 5.91 -7.07 -6.71
N ASP A 59 6.56 -6.13 -6.02
CA ASP A 59 7.48 -5.17 -6.64
C ASP A 59 8.68 -5.88 -7.29
N GLN A 60 9.25 -6.89 -6.62
CA GLN A 60 10.34 -7.70 -7.18
C GLN A 60 9.92 -8.41 -8.48
N LEU A 61 8.71 -8.97 -8.52
CA LEU A 61 8.19 -9.61 -9.74
C LEU A 61 8.00 -8.61 -10.89
N ILE A 62 7.55 -7.39 -10.59
CA ILE A 62 7.45 -6.31 -11.59
C ILE A 62 8.83 -5.94 -12.13
N GLU A 63 9.82 -5.77 -11.26
CA GLU A 63 11.19 -5.45 -11.64
C GLU A 63 11.81 -6.55 -12.50
N MET A 64 11.66 -7.82 -12.10
CA MET A 64 12.11 -8.96 -12.90
C MET A 64 11.46 -8.98 -14.29
N ARG A 65 10.15 -8.72 -14.38
CA ARG A 65 9.45 -8.67 -15.67
C ARG A 65 9.97 -7.54 -16.55
N ARG A 66 10.31 -6.37 -15.97
CA ARG A 66 10.91 -5.25 -16.71
C ARG A 66 12.30 -5.62 -17.22
N ALA A 67 13.14 -6.21 -16.37
CA ALA A 67 14.48 -6.66 -16.74
C ALA A 67 14.43 -7.71 -17.86
N LEU A 68 13.54 -8.69 -17.76
CA LEU A 68 13.37 -9.73 -18.79
C LEU A 68 12.95 -9.14 -20.14
N LYS A 69 11.98 -8.20 -20.14
CA LYS A 69 11.58 -7.50 -21.37
C LYS A 69 12.75 -6.77 -22.02
N LEU A 70 13.61 -6.13 -21.21
CA LEU A 70 14.78 -5.41 -21.71
C LEU A 70 15.82 -6.37 -22.30
N ILE A 71 16.07 -7.51 -21.66
CA ILE A 71 16.97 -8.56 -22.17
C ILE A 71 16.46 -9.11 -23.51
N ILE A 72 15.16 -9.42 -23.62
CA ILE A 72 14.57 -9.92 -24.87
C ILE A 72 14.69 -8.87 -25.98
N PHE A 73 14.43 -7.59 -25.66
CA PHE A 73 14.57 -6.50 -26.63
C PHE A 73 16.02 -6.35 -27.12
N MET A 74 16.99 -6.35 -26.20
CA MET A 74 18.42 -6.33 -26.52
C MET A 74 18.83 -7.50 -27.43
N ALA A 75 18.35 -8.72 -27.12
CA ALA A 75 18.63 -9.91 -27.92
C ALA A 75 18.03 -9.79 -29.33
N ALA A 76 16.80 -9.29 -29.46
CA ALA A 76 16.16 -9.06 -30.75
C ALA A 76 16.94 -8.03 -31.60
N VAL A 77 17.40 -6.93 -30.98
CA VAL A 77 18.24 -5.92 -31.65
C VAL A 77 19.57 -6.51 -32.10
N ALA A 78 20.23 -7.31 -31.25
CA ALA A 78 21.50 -7.94 -31.61
C ALA A 78 21.34 -8.91 -32.80
N LEU A 79 20.29 -9.74 -32.79
CA LEU A 79 19.98 -10.64 -33.91
C LEU A 79 19.66 -9.87 -35.19
N PHE A 80 18.94 -8.75 -35.09
CA PHE A 80 18.65 -7.89 -36.24
C PHE A 80 19.93 -7.30 -36.86
N ILE A 81 20.87 -6.82 -36.03
CA ILE A 81 22.16 -6.29 -36.50
C ILE A 81 22.99 -7.38 -37.18
N ILE A 82 23.06 -8.58 -36.60
CA ILE A 82 23.81 -9.71 -37.16
C ILE A 82 23.20 -10.19 -38.48
N GLY A 83 21.88 -10.26 -38.57
CA GLY A 83 21.18 -10.73 -39.79
C GLY A 83 21.05 -9.68 -40.90
N ALA A 84 21.25 -8.40 -40.58
CA ALA A 84 21.25 -7.31 -41.57
C ALA A 84 22.63 -7.03 -42.18
N LEU A 85 23.69 -7.63 -41.63
CA LEU A 85 25.06 -7.61 -42.15
C LEU A 85 25.29 -8.77 -43.13
#